data_AF-H8MZT1-F1
#
_entry.id   AF-H8MZT1-F1
#
_cell.length_a   1.000
_cell.length_b   1.000
_cell.length_c   1.000
_cell.angle_alpha   90.00
_cell.angle_beta   90.00
_cell.angle_gamma   90.00
#
_symmetry.space_group_name_H-M   'P 1'
#
loop_
_entity.id
_entity.type
_entity.pdbx_description
1 polymer ?
#
loop_
_entity_poly.entity_id
_entity_poly.type
_entity_poly.pdbx_seq_one_letter_code
_entity_poly.pdbx_strand_id
1 'polypeptide(L)'
;MVNVSIARRYARAILDVAAEGNRTDAVAEQLNAFAAVVGKSADLSDVLLNPAYSRAQRSSVVEALLQAMPAPAEPALANAVRLLVDRNRLGYLPDIARLYRDMADARAGRVRGQVTSAVPLSADAVAQLQQSLQQLTQRNVVLETKVDPALLGGVAAQVGGTLYDGSLRTQLEQMRRELK
;
A
#
# COMPACT_ATOMS: atom_id res chain seq x y z
N MET A 1 -18.62 -0.09 9.23
CA MET A 1 -17.21 -0.39 9.57
C MET A 1 -16.72 -1.48 8.64
N VAL A 2 -15.68 -1.20 7.84
CA VAL A 2 -15.10 -2.21 6.98
C VAL A 2 -14.48 -3.29 7.87
N ASN A 3 -14.82 -4.55 7.61
CA ASN A 3 -14.44 -5.70 8.42
C ASN A 3 -12.94 -6.03 8.23
N VAL A 4 -12.08 -5.25 8.90
CA VAL A 4 -10.60 -5.41 8.89
C VAL A 4 -10.19 -6.85 9.22
N SER A 5 -10.96 -7.55 10.06
CA SER A 5 -10.75 -8.96 10.40
C SER A 5 -10.84 -9.89 9.18
N ILE A 6 -11.82 -9.66 8.29
CA ILE A 6 -12.00 -10.47 7.08
C ILE A 6 -10.85 -10.20 6.11
N ALA A 7 -10.56 -8.93 5.86
CA ALA A 7 -9.45 -8.53 5.00
C ALA A 7 -8.11 -9.14 5.47
N ARG A 8 -7.86 -9.14 6.80
CA ARG A 8 -6.66 -9.74 7.40
C ARG A 8 -6.57 -11.26 7.15
N ARG A 9 -7.69 -11.99 7.25
CA ARG A 9 -7.70 -13.44 6.99
C ARG A 9 -7.35 -13.76 5.54
N TYR A 10 -7.93 -13.03 4.59
CA TYR A 10 -7.60 -13.18 3.17
C TYR A 10 -6.15 -12.78 2.88
N ALA A 11 -5.71 -11.62 3.38
CA ALA A 11 -4.33 -11.15 3.22
C ALA A 11 -3.32 -12.19 3.73
N ARG A 12 -3.57 -12.78 4.90
CA ARG A 12 -2.72 -13.85 5.46
C ARG A 12 -2.68 -15.09 4.55
N ALA A 13 -3.84 -15.57 4.09
CA ALA A 13 -3.90 -16.74 3.23
C ALA A 13 -3.16 -16.51 1.90
N ILE A 14 -3.30 -15.33 1.30
CA ILE A 14 -2.57 -14.96 0.08
C ILE A 14 -1.07 -14.93 0.36
N LEU A 15 -0.65 -14.38 1.51
CA LEU A 15 0.75 -14.29 1.91
C LEU A 15 1.37 -15.67 2.13
N ASP A 16 0.64 -16.59 2.75
CA ASP A 16 1.12 -17.94 3.00
C ASP A 16 1.38 -18.67 1.67
N VAL A 17 0.43 -18.58 0.71
CA VAL A 17 0.59 -19.16 -0.64
C VAL A 17 1.71 -18.46 -1.44
N ALA A 18 1.80 -17.13 -1.37
CA ALA A 18 2.83 -16.39 -2.08
C ALA A 18 4.24 -16.67 -1.51
N ALA A 19 4.35 -16.93 -0.21
CA ALA A 19 5.59 -17.26 0.45
C ALA A 19 6.10 -18.66 0.09
N GLU A 20 5.21 -19.64 -0.12
CA GLU A 20 5.60 -20.96 -0.63
C GLU A 20 6.31 -20.88 -1.99
N GLY A 21 5.89 -19.95 -2.84
CA GLY A 21 6.50 -19.71 -4.15
C GLY A 21 7.68 -18.71 -4.17
N ASN A 22 8.06 -18.12 -3.02
CA ASN A 22 8.96 -16.97 -2.96
C ASN A 22 8.53 -15.79 -3.87
N ARG A 23 7.22 -15.63 -4.09
CA ARG A 23 6.62 -14.58 -4.93
C ARG A 23 5.94 -13.48 -4.11
N THR A 24 6.27 -13.38 -2.83
CA THR A 24 5.64 -12.44 -1.89
C THR A 24 5.62 -10.99 -2.40
N ASP A 25 6.75 -10.48 -2.87
CA ASP A 25 6.89 -9.10 -3.35
C ASP A 25 6.17 -8.90 -4.70
N ALA A 26 6.31 -9.85 -5.63
CA ALA A 26 5.61 -9.81 -6.93
C ALA A 26 4.09 -9.78 -6.74
N VAL A 27 3.55 -10.63 -5.85
CA VAL A 27 2.13 -10.63 -5.51
C VAL A 27 1.72 -9.32 -4.81
N ALA A 28 2.58 -8.71 -4.00
CA ALA A 28 2.31 -7.42 -3.37
C ALA A 28 2.09 -6.32 -4.42
N GLU A 29 3.01 -6.23 -5.38
CA GLU A 29 2.96 -5.23 -6.46
C GLU A 29 1.74 -5.43 -7.33
N GLN A 30 1.49 -6.66 -7.78
CA GLN A 30 0.34 -6.97 -8.63
C GLN A 30 -0.99 -6.75 -7.91
N LEU A 31 -1.10 -7.12 -6.63
CA LEU A 31 -2.30 -6.91 -5.83
C LEU A 31 -2.58 -5.41 -5.62
N ASN A 32 -1.54 -4.61 -5.38
CA ASN A 32 -1.65 -3.17 -5.25
C ASN A 32 -2.03 -2.51 -6.58
N ALA A 33 -1.42 -2.93 -7.69
CA ALA A 33 -1.78 -2.46 -9.04
C ALA A 33 -3.24 -2.78 -9.37
N PHE A 34 -3.68 -4.01 -9.09
CA PHE A 34 -5.05 -4.45 -9.31
C PHE A 34 -6.05 -3.64 -8.46
N ALA A 35 -5.76 -3.46 -7.16
CA ALA A 35 -6.59 -2.63 -6.29
C ALA A 35 -6.67 -1.16 -6.77
N ALA A 36 -5.56 -0.61 -7.27
CA ALA A 36 -5.52 0.75 -7.82
C ALA A 36 -6.34 0.88 -9.11
N VAL A 37 -6.30 -0.10 -10.01
CA VAL A 37 -7.11 -0.10 -11.24
C VAL A 37 -8.60 -0.17 -10.91
N VAL A 38 -8.99 -1.09 -10.02
CA VAL A 38 -10.38 -1.21 -9.57
C VAL A 38 -10.86 0.08 -8.89
N GLY A 39 -10.02 0.70 -8.05
CA GLY A 39 -10.35 1.95 -7.35
C GLY A 39 -10.36 3.20 -8.23
N LYS A 40 -9.68 3.21 -9.39
CA LYS A 40 -9.65 4.35 -10.31
C LYS A 40 -10.92 4.50 -11.15
N SER A 41 -11.65 3.41 -11.40
CA SER A 41 -12.87 3.42 -12.19
C SER A 41 -14.07 3.16 -11.29
N ALA A 42 -14.92 4.19 -11.15
CA ALA A 42 -16.18 4.08 -10.42
C ALA A 42 -17.10 3.02 -11.05
N ASP A 43 -17.12 2.92 -12.38
CA ASP A 43 -17.91 1.92 -13.11
C ASP A 43 -17.45 0.50 -12.82
N LEU A 44 -16.13 0.24 -12.79
CA LEU A 44 -15.58 -1.07 -12.41
C LEU A 44 -15.91 -1.42 -10.97
N SER A 45 -15.76 -0.45 -10.06
CA SER A 45 -16.13 -0.63 -8.67
C SER A 45 -17.63 -0.94 -8.53
N ASP A 46 -18.51 -0.24 -9.24
CA ASP A 46 -19.95 -0.48 -9.18
C ASP A 46 -20.31 -1.88 -9.70
N VAL A 47 -19.79 -2.29 -10.86
CA VAL A 47 -20.03 -3.63 -11.43
C VAL A 47 -19.54 -4.74 -10.49
N LEU A 48 -18.38 -4.57 -9.86
CA LEU A 48 -17.77 -5.59 -9.00
C LEU A 48 -18.41 -5.67 -7.61
N LEU A 49 -18.92 -4.55 -7.09
CA LEU A 49 -19.53 -4.44 -5.77
C LEU A 49 -21.04 -4.68 -5.80
N ASN A 50 -21.70 -4.41 -6.93
CA ASN A 50 -23.14 -4.50 -7.06
C ASN A 50 -23.59 -5.98 -7.15
N PRO A 51 -24.39 -6.47 -6.19
CA PRO A 51 -24.86 -7.86 -6.18
C PRO A 51 -25.88 -8.17 -7.29
N ALA A 52 -26.39 -7.17 -8.00
CA ALA A 52 -27.27 -7.35 -9.15
C ALA A 52 -26.57 -8.05 -10.33
N TYR A 53 -25.25 -7.93 -10.42
CA TYR A 53 -24.47 -8.65 -11.44
C TYR A 53 -24.23 -10.10 -11.04
N SER A 54 -24.48 -11.00 -11.98
CA SER A 54 -24.22 -12.43 -11.80
C SER A 54 -22.74 -12.68 -11.47
N ARG A 55 -22.47 -13.78 -10.76
CA ARG A 55 -21.10 -14.20 -10.47
C ARG A 55 -20.28 -14.36 -11.75
N ALA A 56 -20.87 -14.95 -12.79
CA ALA A 56 -20.21 -15.17 -14.06
C ALA A 56 -19.74 -13.85 -14.72
N GLN A 57 -20.59 -12.82 -14.73
CA GLN A 57 -20.25 -11.50 -15.26
C GLN A 57 -19.11 -10.83 -14.48
N ARG A 58 -19.14 -10.92 -13.15
CA ARG A 58 -18.08 -10.34 -12.32
C ARG A 58 -16.76 -11.11 -12.47
N SER A 59 -16.82 -12.44 -12.58
CA SER A 59 -15.64 -13.26 -12.87
C SER A 59 -15.04 -12.93 -14.23
N SER A 60 -15.86 -12.76 -15.28
CA SER A 60 -15.35 -12.41 -16.61
C SER A 60 -14.67 -11.04 -16.64
N VAL A 61 -15.21 -10.05 -15.92
CA VAL A 61 -14.58 -8.73 -15.78
C VAL A 61 -13.23 -8.85 -15.06
N VAL A 62 -13.17 -9.62 -13.97
CA VAL A 62 -11.92 -9.86 -13.25
C VAL A 62 -10.89 -10.56 -14.14
N GLU A 63 -11.29 -11.56 -14.92
CA GLU A 63 -10.39 -12.26 -15.84
C GLU A 63 -9.87 -11.34 -16.93
N ALA A 64 -10.73 -10.49 -17.50
CA ALA A 64 -10.32 -9.47 -18.46
C ALA A 64 -9.31 -8.48 -17.83
N LEU A 65 -9.53 -8.07 -16.58
CA LEU A 65 -8.59 -7.20 -15.86
C LEU A 65 -7.25 -7.89 -15.59
N LEU A 66 -7.25 -9.18 -15.20
CA LEU A 66 -6.03 -9.96 -14.99
C LEU A 66 -5.25 -10.15 -16.30
N GLN A 67 -5.93 -10.31 -17.43
CA GLN A 67 -5.30 -10.40 -18.75
C GLN A 67 -4.78 -9.05 -19.26
N ALA A 68 -5.44 -7.95 -18.89
CA ALA A 68 -5.02 -6.59 -19.23
C ALA A 68 -3.84 -6.10 -18.39
N MET A 69 -3.41 -6.87 -17.37
CA MET A 69 -2.22 -6.53 -16.59
C MET A 69 -0.97 -6.62 -17.48
N PRO A 70 -0.02 -5.69 -17.34
CA PRO A 70 1.20 -5.67 -18.15
C PRO A 70 2.14 -6.87 -17.91
N ALA A 71 1.94 -7.60 -16.81
CA ALA A 71 2.67 -8.82 -16.49
C ALA A 71 1.68 -9.96 -16.22
N PRO A 72 2.04 -11.22 -16.53
CA PRO A 72 1.20 -12.37 -16.22
C PRO A 72 0.91 -12.41 -14.72
N ALA A 73 -0.38 -12.44 -14.37
CA ALA A 73 -0.81 -12.50 -12.99
C ALA A 73 -0.25 -13.76 -12.31
N GLU A 74 0.34 -13.60 -11.14
CA GLU A 74 0.81 -14.71 -10.33
C GLU A 74 -0.38 -15.62 -9.96
N PRO A 75 -0.22 -16.95 -9.96
CA PRO A 75 -1.31 -17.88 -9.67
C PRO A 75 -1.98 -17.62 -8.31
N ALA A 76 -1.18 -17.21 -7.31
CA ALA A 76 -1.66 -16.83 -5.99
C ALA A 76 -2.64 -15.64 -6.05
N LEU A 77 -2.34 -14.62 -6.87
CA LEU A 77 -3.21 -13.47 -7.06
C LEU A 77 -4.48 -13.87 -7.82
N ALA A 78 -4.34 -14.56 -8.95
CA ALA A 78 -5.49 -14.94 -9.77
C ALA A 78 -6.50 -15.78 -8.97
N ASN A 79 -6.02 -16.76 -8.20
CA ASN A 79 -6.86 -17.59 -7.35
C ASN A 79 -7.48 -16.78 -6.20
N ALA A 80 -6.74 -15.84 -5.62
CA ALA A 80 -7.27 -14.97 -4.58
C ALA A 80 -8.42 -14.09 -5.09
N VAL A 81 -8.25 -13.43 -6.24
CA VAL A 81 -9.30 -12.54 -6.79
C VAL A 81 -10.52 -13.35 -7.20
N ARG A 82 -10.35 -14.53 -7.83
CA ARG A 82 -11.46 -15.46 -8.12
C ARG A 82 -12.23 -15.85 -6.86
N LEU A 83 -11.51 -16.21 -5.78
CA LEU A 83 -12.14 -16.54 -4.50
C LEU A 83 -12.88 -15.33 -3.88
N LEU A 84 -12.36 -14.11 -4.05
CA LEU A 84 -13.02 -12.91 -3.56
C LEU A 84 -14.30 -12.59 -4.35
N VAL A 85 -14.32 -12.81 -5.67
CA VAL A 85 -15.54 -12.75 -6.49
C VAL A 85 -16.54 -13.77 -5.96
N ASP A 86 -16.08 -15.01 -5.77
CA ASP A 86 -16.89 -16.12 -5.34
C ASP A 86 -17.52 -15.95 -3.95
N ARG A 87 -16.88 -15.17 -3.09
CA ARG A 87 -17.38 -14.91 -1.74
C ARG A 87 -18.09 -13.57 -1.62
N ASN A 88 -18.30 -12.83 -2.72
CA ASN A 88 -18.78 -11.45 -2.73
C ASN A 88 -17.96 -10.55 -1.78
N ARG A 89 -16.64 -10.72 -1.76
CA ARG A 89 -15.68 -10.02 -0.89
C ARG A 89 -14.75 -9.06 -1.63
N LEU A 90 -15.01 -8.74 -2.89
CA LEU A 90 -14.20 -7.79 -3.65
C LEU A 90 -14.17 -6.38 -3.05
N GLY A 91 -15.20 -5.97 -2.30
CA GLY A 91 -15.18 -4.68 -1.59
C GLY A 91 -14.10 -4.54 -0.53
N TYR A 92 -13.50 -5.65 -0.08
CA TYR A 92 -12.37 -5.63 0.85
C TYR A 92 -11.02 -5.60 0.14
N LEU A 93 -10.98 -5.59 -1.20
CA LEU A 93 -9.75 -5.64 -1.98
C LEU A 93 -8.75 -4.54 -1.60
N PRO A 94 -9.13 -3.26 -1.39
CA PRO A 94 -8.19 -2.21 -0.99
C PRO A 94 -7.56 -2.50 0.38
N ASP A 95 -8.36 -2.99 1.33
CA ASP A 95 -7.86 -3.35 2.66
C ASP A 95 -7.01 -4.61 2.64
N ILE A 96 -7.36 -5.59 1.80
CA ILE A 96 -6.57 -6.81 1.61
C ILE A 96 -5.20 -6.44 1.03
N ALA A 97 -5.15 -5.59 0.00
CA ALA A 97 -3.90 -5.12 -0.60
C ALA A 97 -3.01 -4.40 0.43
N ARG A 98 -3.60 -3.51 1.24
CA ARG A 98 -2.89 -2.81 2.30
C ARG A 98 -2.35 -3.77 3.36
N LEU A 99 -3.20 -4.63 3.93
CA LEU A 99 -2.80 -5.56 5.00
C LEU A 99 -1.79 -6.61 4.50
N TYR A 100 -1.95 -7.10 3.28
CA TYR A 100 -1.01 -8.03 2.66
C TYR A 100 0.38 -7.42 2.60
N ARG A 101 0.47 -6.16 2.15
CA ARG A 101 1.71 -5.41 2.04
C ARG A 101 2.35 -5.18 3.41
N ASP A 102 1.56 -4.76 4.40
CA ASP A 102 2.05 -4.58 5.78
C ASP A 102 2.62 -5.88 6.36
N MET A 103 1.95 -7.02 6.10
CA MET A 103 2.39 -8.33 6.55
C MET A 103 3.62 -8.84 5.79
N ALA A 104 3.70 -8.58 4.48
CA ALA A 104 4.85 -8.91 3.65
C ALA A 104 6.10 -8.16 4.13
N ASP A 105 5.97 -6.86 4.42
CA ASP A 105 7.06 -6.05 4.94
C ASP A 105 7.50 -6.49 6.33
N ALA A 106 6.55 -6.78 7.23
CA ALA A 106 6.86 -7.33 8.54
C ALA A 106 7.63 -8.65 8.44
N ARG A 107 7.27 -9.53 7.48
CA ARG A 107 7.96 -10.80 7.25
C ARG A 107 9.36 -10.61 6.65
N ALA A 108 9.54 -9.59 5.82
CA ALA A 108 10.85 -9.22 5.26
C ALA A 108 11.74 -8.43 6.24
N GLY A 109 11.26 -8.12 7.45
CA GLY A 109 11.96 -7.26 8.40
C GLY A 109 12.08 -5.82 7.94
N ARG A 110 11.21 -5.40 7.00
CA ARG A 110 11.15 -4.05 6.45
C ARG A 110 10.16 -3.20 7.24
N VAL A 111 10.47 -1.92 7.41
CA VAL A 111 9.56 -0.93 7.97
C VAL A 111 9.33 0.15 6.93
N ARG A 112 8.08 0.43 6.57
CA ARG A 112 7.80 1.55 5.68
C ARG A 112 7.88 2.87 6.42
N GLY A 113 8.46 3.84 5.75
CA GLY A 113 8.38 5.23 6.11
C GLY A 113 7.80 6.06 4.97
N GLN A 114 6.99 7.07 5.30
CA GLN A 114 6.54 8.08 4.36
C GLN A 114 7.30 9.37 4.61
N VAL A 115 8.01 9.86 3.61
CA VAL A 115 8.70 11.15 3.66
C VAL A 115 7.87 12.15 2.89
N THR A 116 7.37 13.16 3.59
CA THR A 116 6.68 14.30 2.99
C THR A 116 7.62 15.48 2.91
N SER A 117 7.83 16.00 1.70
CA SER A 117 8.71 17.14 1.44
C SER A 117 7.99 18.23 0.65
N ALA A 118 8.39 19.48 0.88
CA ALA A 118 7.88 20.63 0.13
C ALA A 118 8.24 20.59 -1.37
N VAL A 119 9.41 20.01 -1.66
CA VAL A 119 10.01 19.93 -3.00
C VAL A 119 10.34 18.46 -3.29
N PRO A 120 10.25 17.97 -4.54
CA PRO A 120 10.74 16.64 -4.89
C PRO A 120 12.19 16.44 -4.43
N LEU A 121 12.41 15.39 -3.66
CA LEU A 121 13.74 15.01 -3.19
C LEU A 121 14.52 14.34 -4.33
N SER A 122 15.82 14.63 -4.42
CA SER A 122 16.72 13.89 -5.32
C SER A 122 16.91 12.46 -4.84
N ALA A 123 17.24 11.54 -5.76
CA ALA A 123 17.50 10.14 -5.43
C ALA A 123 18.60 10.00 -4.36
N ASP A 124 19.63 10.84 -4.42
CA ASP A 124 20.73 10.87 -3.45
C ASP A 124 20.24 11.26 -2.04
N ALA A 125 19.36 12.27 -1.94
CA ALA A 125 18.80 12.71 -0.68
C ALA A 125 17.90 11.62 -0.05
N VAL A 126 17.13 10.90 -0.88
CA VAL A 126 16.31 9.77 -0.43
C VAL A 126 17.19 8.64 0.09
N ALA A 127 18.28 8.31 -0.61
CA ALA A 127 19.21 7.26 -0.19
C ALA A 127 19.90 7.61 1.14
N GLN A 128 20.34 8.85 1.32
CA GLN A 128 20.94 9.31 2.59
C GLN A 128 19.94 9.29 3.75
N LEU A 129 18.69 9.72 3.51
CA LEU A 129 17.62 9.63 4.51
C LEU A 129 17.30 8.18 4.86
N GLN A 130 17.24 7.30 3.86
CA GLN A 130 17.01 5.88 4.05
C GLN A 130 18.11 5.27 4.92
N GLN A 131 19.38 5.54 4.63
CA GLN A 131 20.50 5.04 5.41
C GLN A 131 20.48 5.56 6.86
N SER A 132 20.19 6.84 7.05
CA SER A 132 20.10 7.45 8.39
C SER A 132 18.96 6.84 9.21
N LEU A 133 17.78 6.65 8.59
CA LEU A 133 16.63 6.04 9.25
C LEU A 133 16.83 4.54 9.49
N GLN A 134 17.54 3.83 8.61
CA GLN A 134 17.95 2.44 8.83
C GLN A 134 18.88 2.30 10.04
N GLN A 135 19.86 3.20 10.19
CA GLN A 135 20.75 3.21 11.35
C GLN A 135 19.99 3.50 12.65
N LEU A 136 19.05 4.45 12.63
CA LEU A 136 18.24 4.83 13.79
C LEU A 136 17.25 3.74 14.20
N THR A 137 16.62 3.06 13.24
CA THR A 137 15.58 2.05 13.51
C THR A 137 16.11 0.63 13.58
N GLN A 138 17.37 0.40 13.21
CA GLN A 138 18.01 -0.93 13.06
C GLN A 138 17.19 -1.91 12.20
N ARG A 139 16.38 -1.41 11.28
CA ARG A 139 15.51 -2.18 10.39
C ARG A 139 15.63 -1.66 8.97
N ASN A 140 15.31 -2.51 7.99
CA ASN A 140 15.31 -2.11 6.59
C ASN A 140 14.16 -1.13 6.32
N VAL A 141 14.46 0.16 6.27
CA VAL A 141 13.45 1.18 5.98
C VAL A 141 13.20 1.26 4.48
N VAL A 142 11.94 1.14 4.07
CA VAL A 142 11.48 1.42 2.70
C VAL A 142 10.80 2.78 2.73
N LEU A 143 11.35 3.76 2.02
CA LEU A 143 10.83 5.12 2.01
C LEU A 143 9.92 5.36 0.80
N GLU A 144 8.69 5.81 1.06
CA GLU A 144 7.80 6.37 0.05
C GLU A 144 7.84 7.90 0.14
N THR A 145 8.23 8.56 -0.96
CA THR A 145 8.28 10.02 -1.03
C THR A 145 6.94 10.59 -1.49
N LYS A 146 6.49 11.65 -0.81
CA LYS A 146 5.30 12.42 -1.15
C LYS A 146 5.66 13.89 -1.19
N VAL A 147 5.32 14.56 -2.27
CA VAL A 147 5.50 16.01 -2.37
C VAL A 147 4.21 16.68 -1.90
N ASP A 148 4.32 17.56 -0.91
CA ASP A 148 3.21 18.39 -0.45
C ASP A 148 3.67 19.86 -0.38
N PRO A 149 3.24 20.69 -1.35
CA PRO A 149 3.64 22.09 -1.42
C PRO A 149 3.05 22.95 -0.29
N ALA A 150 2.14 22.42 0.53
CA ALA A 150 1.66 23.12 1.74
C ALA A 150 2.72 23.16 2.85
N LEU A 151 3.76 22.32 2.78
CA LEU A 151 4.96 22.48 3.60
C LEU A 151 5.74 23.70 3.10
N LEU A 152 5.78 24.74 3.93
CA LEU A 152 6.55 25.98 3.66
C LEU A 152 8.07 25.73 3.55
N GLY A 153 8.53 24.58 4.03
CA GLY A 153 9.89 24.08 3.87
C GLY A 153 10.25 23.01 4.90
N GLY A 154 11.22 22.16 4.56
CA GLY A 154 11.69 21.04 5.38
C GLY A 154 11.07 19.69 5.02
N VAL A 155 11.41 18.67 5.81
CA VAL A 155 11.07 17.26 5.56
C VAL A 155 10.41 16.65 6.79
N ALA A 156 9.27 16.00 6.60
CA ALA A 156 8.60 15.22 7.64
C ALA A 156 8.63 13.74 7.25
N ALA A 157 9.34 12.91 8.02
CA ALA A 157 9.44 11.48 7.79
C ALA A 157 8.65 10.72 8.86
N GLN A 158 7.60 10.00 8.47
CA GLN A 158 6.87 9.11 9.35
C GLN A 158 7.34 7.68 9.12
N VAL A 159 7.98 7.03 10.09
CA VAL A 159 8.44 5.64 9.99
C VAL A 159 7.68 4.78 10.99
N GLY A 160 6.89 3.82 10.49
CA GLY A 160 5.98 3.03 11.32
C GLY A 160 4.97 3.91 12.08
N GLY A 161 5.18 4.06 13.39
CA GLY A 161 4.34 4.90 14.27
C GLY A 161 5.02 6.21 14.72
N THR A 162 6.28 6.45 14.34
CA THR A 162 7.06 7.59 14.82
C THR A 162 7.14 8.66 13.73
N LEU A 163 6.75 9.88 14.06
CA LEU A 163 6.88 11.04 13.18
C LEU A 163 8.18 11.79 13.51
N TYR A 164 9.09 11.83 12.55
CA TYR A 164 10.31 12.63 12.57
C TYR A 164 10.05 13.89 11.73
N ASP A 165 9.65 14.96 12.40
CA ASP A 165 9.31 16.23 11.75
C ASP A 165 10.49 17.21 11.83
N GLY A 166 11.11 17.48 10.67
CA GLY A 166 12.11 18.52 10.47
C GLY A 166 11.58 19.70 9.66
N SER A 167 10.27 19.95 9.66
CA SER A 167 9.67 21.06 8.91
C SER A 167 9.90 22.42 9.59
N LEU A 168 10.08 23.46 8.76
CA LEU A 168 10.19 24.85 9.22
C LEU A 168 8.94 25.32 9.95
N ARG A 169 7.78 24.73 9.64
CA ARG A 169 6.52 24.99 10.33
C ARG A 169 6.64 24.67 11.81
N THR A 170 7.21 23.52 12.15
CA THR A 170 7.35 23.08 13.55
C THR A 170 8.37 23.92 14.30
N GLN A 171 9.46 24.35 13.65
CA GLN A 171 10.41 25.30 14.24
C GLN A 171 9.76 26.66 14.51
N LEU A 172 8.97 27.20 13.57
CA LEU A 172 8.24 28.46 13.77
C LEU A 172 7.16 28.35 14.86
N GLU A 173 6.44 27.23 14.93
CA GLU A 173 5.48 26.99 16.01
C GLU A 173 6.16 26.87 17.39
N GLN A 174 7.32 26.23 17.48
CA GLN A 174 8.11 26.16 18.72
C GLN A 174 8.58 27.54 19.17
N MET A 175 9.17 28.33 18.26
CA MET A 175 9.56 29.72 18.56
C MET A 175 8.36 30.56 19.03
N ARG A 176 7.20 30.39 18.40
CA ARG A 176 5.97 31.11 18.77
C ARG A 176 5.40 30.67 20.13
N ARG A 177 5.73 29.46 20.60
CA ARG A 177 5.38 28.98 21.95
C ARG A 177 6.37 29.47 23.00
N GLU A 178 7.66 29.61 22.67
CA GLU A 178 8.69 30.15 23.56
C GLU A 178 8.60 31.67 23.73
N LEU A 179 8.03 32.38 22.75
CA LEU A 179 7.78 33.83 22.80
C LEU A 179 6.44 34.21 23.45
N LYS A 180 5.75 33.28 24.09
CA LYS A 180 4.52 33.49 24.87
C LYS A 180 4.82 33.39 26.35
#